data_AF-A0A6I3HPG4-F1
#
_entry.id   AF-A0A6I3HPG4-F1
#
_cell.length_a   1.000
_cell.length_b   1.000
_cell.length_c   1.000
_cell.angle_alpha   90.00
_cell.angle_beta   90.00
_cell.angle_gamma   90.00
#
_symmetry.space_group_name_H-M   'P 1'
#
loop_
_entity.id
_entity.type
_entity.pdbx_description
1 polymer ?
#
loop_
_entity_poly.entity_id
_entity_poly.type
_entity_poly.pdbx_seq_one_letter_code
_entity_poly.pdbx_strand_id
1 'polypeptide(L)'
;MWITPHLCGPFAALEGAGAGRSNVSDSERVDLCGAAHQHSTSAPTTIVTTDPTATTVAPTITTFAPAPTTTAAPSFNDTGASRISLGGFPGVTADQQARAEDLLYRTREKLKKFALTQTALDNGFTSIQDAGTGVEHYINWSYINDDHELDPNYPESLVYQVGAGGKRTLVSAMYMVGDEYELATVPDVGGALTQWHIHNNLCFDQDPYVTGSTRVVGVTSENGPCSFGIKLNPNPMLHVWLVPQKCGPFAALEGVGAGQVIAGESRLCDAVHSHG
;
A
#
# COMPACT_ATOMS: atom_id res chain seq x y z
N MET A 1 17.34 -5.89 -1.66
CA MET A 1 18.13 -5.78 -0.42
C MET A 1 18.07 -7.12 0.29
N TRP A 2 19.20 -7.79 0.49
CA TRP A 2 19.26 -9.13 1.09
C TRP A 2 19.23 -9.04 2.62
N ILE A 3 18.42 -9.87 3.29
CA ILE A 3 18.26 -9.89 4.76
C ILE A 3 19.41 -10.69 5.42
N THR A 4 20.11 -11.52 4.66
CA THR A 4 21.36 -12.21 5.04
C THR A 4 22.55 -11.64 4.26
N PRO A 5 23.77 -11.63 4.81
CA PRO A 5 24.95 -11.12 4.10
C PRO A 5 25.16 -11.88 2.78
N HIS A 6 24.97 -11.20 1.66
CA HIS A 6 25.28 -11.75 0.34
C HIS A 6 26.75 -11.45 0.01
N LEU A 7 27.44 -12.40 -0.61
CA LEU A 7 28.88 -12.30 -0.89
C LEU A 7 29.24 -11.05 -1.73
N CYS A 8 28.29 -10.55 -2.53
CA CYS A 8 28.44 -9.37 -3.38
C CYS A 8 27.79 -8.10 -2.80
N GLY A 9 27.48 -8.06 -1.50
CA GLY A 9 26.95 -6.89 -0.81
C GLY A 9 25.41 -6.77 -0.79
N PRO A 10 24.86 -5.80 -0.03
CA PRO A 10 23.43 -5.71 0.27
C PRO A 10 22.54 -5.34 -0.93
N PHE A 11 23.15 -4.91 -2.05
CA PHE A 11 22.47 -4.47 -3.28
C PHE A 11 22.70 -5.41 -4.48
N ALA A 12 23.24 -6.63 -4.26
CA ALA A 12 23.44 -7.59 -5.35
C ALA A 12 22.11 -7.91 -6.07
N ALA A 13 22.11 -7.88 -7.40
CA ALA A 13 20.94 -8.21 -8.21
C ALA A 13 20.65 -9.73 -8.16
N LEU A 14 19.38 -10.11 -8.32
CA LEU A 14 18.98 -11.51 -8.41
C LEU A 14 19.37 -12.06 -9.79
N GLU A 15 20.14 -13.15 -9.85
CA GLU A 15 20.48 -13.79 -11.13
C GLU A 15 19.42 -14.83 -11.55
N GLY A 16 19.28 -15.04 -12.86
CA GLY A 16 18.34 -16.00 -13.44
C GLY A 16 16.94 -15.44 -13.71
N ALA A 17 15.90 -16.28 -13.63
CA ALA A 17 14.55 -15.97 -14.08
C ALA A 17 13.81 -14.85 -13.29
N GLY A 18 14.47 -14.26 -12.28
CA GLY A 18 13.97 -13.13 -11.50
C GLY A 18 14.85 -11.87 -11.58
N ALA A 19 15.78 -11.79 -12.53
CA ALA A 19 16.60 -10.59 -12.71
C ALA A 19 15.74 -9.37 -13.09
N GLY A 20 15.86 -8.30 -12.30
CA GLY A 20 15.23 -7.01 -12.61
C GLY A 20 15.81 -6.43 -13.91
N ARG A 21 14.97 -5.82 -14.74
CA ARG A 21 15.41 -5.20 -16.00
C ARG A 21 16.01 -3.82 -15.73
N SER A 22 17.26 -3.61 -16.14
CA SER A 22 17.90 -2.29 -16.14
C SER A 22 17.62 -1.55 -17.45
N ASN A 23 17.46 -0.22 -17.40
CA ASN A 23 17.36 0.64 -18.59
C ASN A 23 18.74 0.99 -19.22
N VAL A 24 19.83 0.38 -18.72
CA VAL A 24 21.20 0.55 -19.24
C VAL A 24 21.67 -0.71 -19.96
N SER A 25 22.59 -0.56 -20.90
CA SER A 25 23.15 -1.64 -21.72
C SER A 25 23.98 -2.63 -20.89
N ASP A 26 24.18 -3.87 -21.38
CA ASP A 26 25.00 -4.89 -20.71
C ASP A 26 26.42 -4.39 -20.41
N SER A 27 26.99 -3.55 -21.30
CA SER A 27 28.32 -2.94 -21.15
C SER A 27 28.41 -1.87 -20.06
N GLU A 28 27.28 -1.32 -19.63
CA GLU A 28 27.19 -0.32 -18.56
C GLU A 28 26.83 -0.96 -17.22
N ARG A 29 26.51 -2.26 -17.20
CA ARG A 29 26.32 -3.01 -15.95
C ARG A 29 27.69 -3.32 -15.34
N VAL A 30 27.92 -2.79 -14.15
CA VAL A 30 29.05 -3.19 -13.31
C VAL A 30 28.63 -4.45 -12.56
N ASP A 31 29.09 -5.61 -13.03
CA ASP A 31 28.96 -6.86 -12.31
C ASP A 31 30.00 -6.90 -11.17
N LEU A 32 29.55 -6.59 -9.95
CA LEU A 32 30.37 -6.68 -8.75
C LEU A 32 30.72 -8.13 -8.36
N CYS A 33 30.10 -9.16 -8.96
CA CYS A 33 30.48 -10.57 -8.80
C CYS A 33 31.40 -11.09 -9.94
N GLY A 34 31.71 -10.27 -10.96
CA GLY A 34 32.47 -10.67 -12.16
C GLY A 34 33.99 -10.81 -11.99
N ALA A 35 34.51 -10.75 -10.76
CA ALA A 35 35.91 -11.08 -10.50
C ALA A 35 36.09 -12.61 -10.53
N ALA A 36 36.89 -13.09 -11.49
CA ALA A 36 37.10 -14.51 -11.77
C ALA A 36 37.31 -15.38 -10.52
N HIS A 37 36.26 -16.10 -10.11
CA HIS A 37 36.35 -17.26 -9.24
C HIS A 37 36.14 -18.52 -10.10
N GLN A 38 37.10 -19.44 -10.00
CA GLN A 38 37.16 -20.63 -10.83
C GLN A 38 36.00 -21.59 -10.50
N HIS A 39 35.12 -21.82 -11.46
CA HIS A 39 34.35 -23.06 -11.52
C HIS A 39 35.26 -24.15 -12.09
N SER A 40 35.42 -25.26 -11.38
CA SER A 40 36.15 -26.43 -11.86
C SER A 40 35.53 -26.91 -13.18
N THR A 41 36.14 -26.54 -14.29
CA THR A 41 35.86 -27.07 -15.62
C THR A 41 36.53 -28.43 -15.73
N SER A 42 35.74 -29.51 -15.73
CA SER A 42 36.20 -30.76 -16.32
C SER A 42 36.26 -30.59 -17.84
N ALA A 43 37.46 -30.82 -18.38
CA ALA A 43 37.94 -30.54 -19.73
C ALA A 43 37.11 -31.20 -20.87
N PRO A 44 37.20 -30.68 -22.10
CA PRO A 44 36.49 -31.24 -23.25
C PRO A 44 37.18 -32.52 -23.71
N THR A 45 36.45 -33.63 -23.73
CA THR A 45 36.94 -34.85 -24.37
C THR A 45 36.46 -34.87 -25.81
N THR A 46 37.40 -34.79 -26.74
CA THR A 46 37.22 -35.04 -28.17
C THR A 46 36.75 -36.50 -28.34
N ILE A 47 35.58 -36.73 -28.96
CA ILE A 47 35.18 -38.07 -29.37
C ILE A 47 34.93 -38.08 -30.88
N VAL A 48 35.75 -38.92 -31.52
CA VAL A 48 35.77 -39.31 -32.92
C VAL A 48 34.47 -40.05 -33.29
N THR A 49 33.94 -39.70 -34.46
CA THR A 49 32.84 -40.38 -35.15
C THR A 49 33.17 -41.85 -35.41
N THR A 50 32.36 -42.79 -34.90
CA THR A 50 31.98 -44.05 -35.58
C THR A 50 30.69 -44.60 -34.95
N ASP A 51 29.62 -44.61 -35.73
CA ASP A 51 28.46 -45.52 -35.60
C ASP A 51 28.79 -46.76 -36.49
N PRO A 52 28.22 -47.99 -36.36
CA PRO A 52 26.87 -48.29 -35.87
C PRO A 52 26.73 -49.52 -34.95
N THR A 53 25.79 -49.50 -34.00
CA THR A 53 24.83 -50.61 -33.77
C THR A 53 23.70 -50.11 -32.86
N ALA A 54 22.50 -50.12 -33.41
CA ALA A 54 21.26 -49.72 -32.76
C ALA A 54 20.95 -50.54 -31.50
N THR A 55 20.63 -49.84 -30.41
CA THR A 55 19.68 -50.31 -29.41
C THR A 55 18.87 -49.11 -28.93
N THR A 56 17.61 -49.06 -29.37
CA THR A 56 16.66 -48.00 -29.07
C THR A 56 16.31 -48.01 -27.57
N VAL A 57 16.83 -47.04 -26.81
CA VAL A 57 16.25 -46.66 -25.51
C VAL A 57 15.58 -45.31 -25.72
N ALA A 58 14.25 -45.29 -25.70
CA ALA A 58 13.47 -44.08 -25.86
C ALA A 58 13.78 -43.08 -24.73
N PRO A 59 14.01 -41.79 -25.01
CA PRO A 59 14.11 -40.79 -23.97
C PRO A 59 12.73 -40.66 -23.30
N THR A 60 12.68 -40.97 -22.01
CA THR A 60 11.49 -40.69 -21.20
C THR A 60 11.38 -39.17 -21.08
N ILE A 61 10.46 -38.58 -21.84
CA ILE A 61 10.06 -37.19 -21.67
C ILE A 61 9.29 -37.14 -20.35
N THR A 62 9.97 -36.77 -19.27
CA THR A 62 9.29 -36.34 -18.06
C THR A 62 8.66 -34.98 -18.38
N THR A 63 7.43 -35.01 -18.85
CA THR A 63 6.55 -33.83 -18.83
C THR A 63 6.45 -33.37 -17.38
N PHE A 64 7.15 -32.29 -17.04
CA PHE A 64 6.82 -31.52 -15.85
C PHE A 64 5.43 -30.94 -16.09
N ALA A 65 4.42 -31.56 -15.47
CA ALA A 65 3.10 -30.96 -15.38
C ALA A 65 3.27 -29.56 -14.76
N PRO A 66 2.66 -28.50 -15.33
CA PRO A 66 2.67 -27.21 -14.67
C PRO A 66 2.11 -27.41 -13.26
N ALA A 67 2.83 -26.89 -12.26
CA ALA A 67 2.31 -26.86 -10.90
C ALA A 67 0.89 -26.25 -10.95
N PRO A 68 -0.10 -26.83 -10.24
CA PRO A 68 -1.42 -26.26 -10.21
C PRO A 68 -1.31 -24.86 -9.61
N THR A 69 -1.41 -23.84 -10.45
CA THR A 69 -1.71 -22.47 -10.02
C THR A 69 -3.14 -22.54 -9.51
N THR A 70 -3.28 -22.93 -8.24
CA THR A 70 -4.50 -22.70 -7.50
C THR A 70 -4.56 -21.19 -7.35
N THR A 71 -5.15 -20.51 -8.34
CA THR A 71 -5.50 -19.10 -8.20
C THR A 71 -6.52 -19.05 -7.08
N ALA A 72 -6.04 -18.82 -5.86
CA ALA A 72 -6.89 -18.58 -4.71
C ALA A 72 -7.88 -17.47 -5.11
N ALA A 73 -9.16 -17.66 -4.79
CA ALA A 73 -10.14 -16.61 -5.00
C ALA A 73 -9.67 -15.33 -4.29
N PRO A 74 -9.85 -14.15 -4.90
CA PRO A 74 -9.53 -12.88 -4.23
C PRO A 74 -10.23 -12.85 -2.87
N SER A 75 -9.44 -12.74 -1.81
CA SER A 75 -9.98 -12.49 -0.49
C SER A 75 -9.01 -11.64 0.29
N PHE A 76 -9.53 -10.58 0.91
CA PHE A 76 -8.84 -9.90 1.99
C PHE A 76 -8.96 -10.80 3.22
N ASN A 77 -8.23 -11.92 3.29
CA ASN A 77 -8.17 -12.72 4.51
C ASN A 77 -7.32 -11.99 5.57
N ASP A 78 -7.81 -10.83 5.97
CA ASP A 78 -7.13 -9.94 6.89
C ASP A 78 -7.42 -10.37 8.32
N THR A 79 -6.42 -10.97 8.93
CA THR A 79 -6.47 -11.44 10.32
C THR A 79 -6.04 -10.36 11.32
N GLY A 80 -5.64 -9.17 10.84
CA GLY A 80 -5.01 -8.13 11.65
C GLY A 80 -3.53 -8.40 11.92
N ALA A 81 -2.96 -9.45 11.32
CA ALA A 81 -1.53 -9.71 11.35
C ALA A 81 -0.76 -8.59 10.64
N SER A 82 0.48 -8.34 11.05
CA SER A 82 1.31 -7.30 10.43
C SER A 82 1.51 -7.52 8.94
N ARG A 83 1.63 -8.78 8.50
CA ARG A 83 1.71 -9.15 7.08
C ARG A 83 0.50 -9.99 6.72
N ILE A 84 -0.10 -9.66 5.58
CA ILE A 84 -1.16 -10.44 4.94
C ILE A 84 -0.84 -10.55 3.46
N SER A 85 -1.44 -11.52 2.77
CA SER A 85 -1.37 -11.60 1.31
C SER A 85 -2.63 -11.02 0.70
N LEU A 86 -2.46 -10.14 -0.28
CA LEU A 86 -3.52 -9.47 -1.04
C LEU A 86 -3.64 -10.06 -2.45
N GLY A 87 -3.27 -11.33 -2.63
CA GLY A 87 -3.27 -11.99 -3.92
C GLY A 87 -4.67 -12.35 -4.45
N GLY A 88 -4.76 -12.50 -5.77
CA GLY A 88 -5.94 -13.05 -6.46
C GLY A 88 -6.95 -12.03 -6.96
N PHE A 89 -6.73 -10.73 -6.75
CA PHE A 89 -7.61 -9.66 -7.24
C PHE A 89 -7.47 -9.43 -8.76
N PRO A 90 -8.57 -9.52 -9.54
CA PRO A 90 -8.53 -9.26 -10.97
C PRO A 90 -7.97 -7.87 -11.29
N GLY A 91 -7.05 -7.79 -12.26
CA GLY A 91 -6.48 -6.52 -12.71
C GLY A 91 -5.38 -5.95 -11.80
N VAL A 92 -5.07 -6.59 -10.66
CA VAL A 92 -3.97 -6.19 -9.78
C VAL A 92 -2.68 -6.89 -10.22
N THR A 93 -1.65 -6.10 -10.50
CA THR A 93 -0.32 -6.62 -10.85
C THR A 93 0.45 -7.08 -9.61
N ALA A 94 1.45 -7.94 -9.79
CA ALA A 94 2.31 -8.39 -8.68
C ALA A 94 3.04 -7.23 -7.99
N ASP A 95 3.45 -6.20 -8.75
CA ASP A 95 4.11 -5.02 -8.19
C ASP A 95 3.15 -4.15 -7.37
N GLN A 96 1.91 -3.97 -7.83
CA GLN A 96 0.86 -3.28 -7.06
C GLN A 96 0.53 -4.04 -5.77
N GLN A 97 0.38 -5.35 -5.85
CA GLN A 97 0.17 -6.19 -4.67
C GLN A 97 1.33 -6.02 -3.67
N ALA A 98 2.58 -6.11 -4.12
CA ALA A 98 3.75 -6.00 -3.26
C ALA A 98 3.86 -4.62 -2.59
N ARG A 99 3.58 -3.53 -3.32
CA ARG A 99 3.57 -2.17 -2.75
C ARG A 99 2.46 -1.99 -1.71
N ALA A 100 1.26 -2.48 -1.99
CA ALA A 100 0.14 -2.44 -1.05
C ALA A 100 0.45 -3.25 0.23
N GLU A 101 0.93 -4.49 0.09
CA GLU A 101 1.32 -5.33 1.24
C GLU A 101 2.43 -4.69 2.08
N ASP A 102 3.42 -4.06 1.45
CA ASP A 102 4.50 -3.37 2.14
C ASP A 102 4.02 -2.13 2.90
N LEU A 103 3.19 -1.27 2.28
CA LEU A 103 2.59 -0.11 2.95
C LEU A 103 1.78 -0.54 4.16
N LEU A 104 0.92 -1.56 4.01
CA LEU A 104 0.10 -2.09 5.10
C LEU A 104 0.97 -2.62 6.25
N TYR A 105 2.01 -3.39 5.92
CA TYR A 105 2.94 -3.92 6.91
C TYR A 105 3.65 -2.81 7.69
N ARG A 106 4.26 -1.85 6.98
CA ARG A 106 4.97 -0.74 7.64
C ARG A 106 4.02 0.09 8.49
N THR A 107 2.80 0.32 8.03
CA THR A 107 1.74 1.04 8.79
C THR A 107 1.42 0.32 10.09
N ARG A 108 1.11 -0.98 10.03
CA ARG A 108 0.77 -1.80 11.21
C ARG A 108 1.91 -1.87 12.21
N GLU A 109 3.16 -1.93 11.77
CA GLU A 109 4.31 -1.98 12.67
C GLU A 109 4.62 -0.62 13.30
N LYS A 110 4.62 0.46 12.52
CA LYS A 110 5.07 1.78 12.99
C LYS A 110 4.05 2.50 13.84
N LEU A 111 2.76 2.36 13.52
CA LEU A 111 1.72 3.17 14.16
C LEU A 111 1.24 2.64 15.51
N LYS A 112 1.69 1.46 15.94
CA LYS A 112 1.45 0.93 17.31
C LYS A 112 1.82 1.94 18.41
N LYS A 113 2.82 2.81 18.16
CA LYS A 113 3.22 3.88 19.10
C LYS A 113 2.09 4.87 19.39
N PHE A 114 1.14 5.05 18.47
CA PHE A 114 -0.01 5.95 18.60
C PHE A 114 -1.26 5.26 19.15
N ALA A 115 -1.12 4.16 19.90
CA ALA A 115 -2.28 3.49 20.50
C ALA A 115 -3.10 4.41 21.44
N LEU A 116 -2.45 5.40 22.05
CA LEU A 116 -3.08 6.42 22.89
C LEU A 116 -3.17 7.75 22.15
N THR A 117 -4.34 8.39 22.20
CA THR A 117 -4.55 9.73 21.61
C THR A 117 -3.60 10.78 22.19
N GLN A 118 -3.21 10.65 23.46
CA GLN A 118 -2.22 11.56 24.05
C GLN A 118 -0.88 11.53 23.29
N THR A 119 -0.43 10.35 22.85
CA THR A 119 0.79 10.25 22.05
C THR A 119 0.65 10.95 20.71
N ALA A 120 -0.53 10.90 20.08
CA ALA A 120 -0.79 11.67 18.87
C ALA A 120 -0.74 13.18 19.15
N LEU A 121 -1.41 13.65 20.21
CA LEU A 121 -1.38 15.07 20.61
C LEU A 121 0.06 15.55 20.87
N ASP A 122 0.85 14.77 21.59
CA ASP A 122 2.25 15.09 21.91
C ASP A 122 3.16 15.13 20.67
N ASN A 123 2.72 14.54 19.55
CA ASN A 123 3.42 14.54 18.26
C ASN A 123 2.79 15.51 17.24
N GLY A 124 1.99 16.48 17.70
CA GLY A 124 1.47 17.57 16.86
C GLY A 124 0.17 17.24 16.10
N PHE A 125 -0.44 16.08 16.36
CA PHE A 125 -1.75 15.78 15.77
C PHE A 125 -2.86 16.50 16.53
N THR A 126 -3.89 16.95 15.81
CA THR A 126 -5.05 17.64 16.38
C THR A 126 -6.35 17.01 15.90
N SER A 127 -7.31 16.84 16.81
CA SER A 127 -8.62 16.27 16.47
C SER A 127 -9.46 17.26 15.68
N ILE A 128 -10.10 16.78 14.61
CA ILE A 128 -11.11 17.55 13.85
C ILE A 128 -12.53 17.46 14.45
N GLN A 129 -12.67 16.80 15.60
CA GLN A 129 -13.91 16.68 16.39
C GLN A 129 -15.09 16.03 15.67
N ASP A 130 -14.80 15.07 14.80
CA ASP A 130 -15.78 14.31 14.05
C ASP A 130 -16.18 12.98 14.73
N ALA A 131 -15.88 12.83 16.03
CA ALA A 131 -16.20 11.66 16.85
C ALA A 131 -17.66 11.19 16.78
N GLY A 132 -18.59 12.09 16.44
CA GLY A 132 -20.01 11.78 16.23
C GLY A 132 -20.28 10.81 15.08
N THR A 133 -19.31 10.58 14.20
CA THR A 133 -19.39 9.61 13.08
C THR A 133 -19.08 8.17 13.51
N GLY A 134 -18.65 7.95 14.76
CA GLY A 134 -18.19 6.65 15.25
C GLY A 134 -16.67 6.45 15.11
N VAL A 135 -16.00 7.33 14.38
CA VAL A 135 -14.53 7.47 14.36
C VAL A 135 -14.16 8.93 14.61
N GLU A 136 -12.93 9.17 15.02
CA GLU A 136 -12.37 10.51 15.21
C GLU A 136 -11.01 10.60 14.54
N HIS A 137 -10.84 11.60 13.68
CA HIS A 137 -9.59 11.85 12.96
C HIS A 137 -8.74 12.85 13.73
N TYR A 138 -7.46 12.51 13.85
CA TYR A 138 -6.41 13.36 14.39
C TYR A 138 -5.41 13.63 13.28
N ILE A 139 -5.27 14.89 12.87
CA ILE A 139 -4.49 15.31 11.71
C ILE A 139 -3.25 16.08 12.16
N ASN A 140 -2.10 15.76 11.59
CA ASN A 140 -0.91 16.58 11.65
C ASN A 140 -0.78 17.40 10.35
N TRP A 141 -1.26 18.65 10.40
CA TRP A 141 -1.30 19.55 9.25
C TRP A 141 0.07 19.90 8.68
N SER A 142 1.13 19.76 9.47
CA SER A 142 2.50 20.03 9.00
C SER A 142 3.07 18.92 8.12
N TYR A 143 2.43 17.75 8.07
CA TYR A 143 2.89 16.61 7.27
C TYR A 143 2.22 16.52 5.89
N ILE A 144 1.15 17.29 5.62
CA ILE A 144 0.40 17.14 4.36
C ILE A 144 1.19 17.59 3.13
N ASN A 145 1.91 18.72 3.24
CA ASN A 145 2.70 19.31 2.16
C ASN A 145 4.20 19.21 2.47
N ASP A 146 4.63 18.12 3.10
CA ASP A 146 6.04 17.83 3.33
C ASP A 146 6.60 16.90 2.24
N ASP A 147 7.82 16.40 2.43
CA ASP A 147 8.50 15.55 1.43
C ASP A 147 8.22 14.03 1.64
N HIS A 148 7.25 13.65 2.49
CA HIS A 148 6.99 12.26 2.91
C HIS A 148 5.64 11.73 2.44
N GLU A 149 5.59 11.15 1.25
CA GLU A 149 4.37 10.51 0.76
C GLU A 149 4.25 9.07 1.26
N LEU A 150 3.10 8.71 1.84
CA LEU A 150 2.77 7.34 2.26
C LEU A 150 3.85 6.73 3.18
N ASP A 151 4.44 7.56 4.06
CA ASP A 151 5.43 7.13 5.04
C ASP A 151 4.80 6.95 6.44
N PRO A 152 4.73 5.72 6.97
CA PRO A 152 4.25 5.47 8.33
C PRO A 152 5.08 6.08 9.46
N ASN A 153 6.25 6.66 9.19
CA ASN A 153 6.95 7.48 10.18
C ASN A 153 6.36 8.89 10.30
N TYR A 154 5.72 9.39 9.23
CA TYR A 154 5.12 10.72 9.09
C TYR A 154 3.66 10.64 8.60
N PRO A 155 2.76 9.88 9.27
CA PRO A 155 1.38 9.79 8.78
C PRO A 155 0.66 11.13 8.95
N GLU A 156 -0.09 11.57 7.94
CA GLU A 156 -0.79 12.86 7.99
C GLU A 156 -2.02 12.79 8.90
N SER A 157 -2.65 11.62 9.02
CA SER A 157 -3.80 11.42 9.91
C SER A 157 -3.86 10.04 10.56
N LEU A 158 -4.33 10.05 11.81
CA LEU A 158 -4.61 8.89 12.65
C LEU A 158 -6.11 8.82 12.93
N VAL A 159 -6.70 7.65 12.72
CA VAL A 159 -8.14 7.44 12.86
C VAL A 159 -8.41 6.53 14.04
N TYR A 160 -9.18 7.03 14.99
CA TYR A 160 -9.56 6.30 16.19
C TYR A 160 -11.04 5.94 16.16
N GLN A 161 -11.36 4.66 16.34
CA GLN A 161 -12.73 4.25 16.59
C GLN A 161 -13.19 4.75 17.96
N VAL A 162 -14.39 5.31 18.02
CA VAL A 162 -15.03 5.79 19.23
C VAL A 162 -15.92 4.68 19.79
N GLY A 163 -15.41 3.99 20.80
CA GLY A 163 -16.12 2.93 21.52
C GLY A 163 -17.03 3.46 22.64
N ALA A 164 -17.69 2.51 23.33
CA ALA A 164 -18.53 2.81 24.49
C ALA A 164 -17.78 3.65 25.54
N GLY A 165 -18.49 4.62 26.13
CA GLY A 165 -17.91 5.56 27.09
C GLY A 165 -16.91 6.55 26.48
N GLY A 166 -16.83 6.66 25.15
CA GLY A 166 -15.91 7.55 24.47
C GLY A 166 -14.46 7.05 24.45
N LYS A 167 -14.23 5.73 24.59
CA LYS A 167 -12.88 5.19 24.46
C LYS A 167 -12.41 5.32 23.01
N ARG A 168 -11.24 5.90 22.78
CA ARG A 168 -10.59 5.95 21.46
C ARG A 168 -9.67 4.74 21.29
N THR A 169 -9.79 4.04 20.16
CA THR A 169 -8.91 2.92 19.78
C THR A 169 -8.37 3.17 18.39
N LEU A 170 -7.06 3.19 18.21
CA LEU A 170 -6.45 3.39 16.89
C LEU A 170 -6.84 2.23 15.96
N VAL A 171 -7.45 2.55 14.82
CA VAL A 171 -7.95 1.54 13.86
C VAL A 171 -7.47 1.76 12.44
N SER A 172 -7.11 2.98 12.05
CA SER A 172 -6.60 3.28 10.71
C SER A 172 -5.57 4.40 10.73
N ALA A 173 -4.68 4.40 9.75
CA ALA A 173 -4.06 5.62 9.24
C ALA A 173 -4.93 6.16 8.11
N MET A 174 -4.87 7.47 7.88
CA MET A 174 -5.38 8.10 6.68
C MET A 174 -4.25 8.94 6.12
N TYR A 175 -3.60 8.46 5.06
CA TYR A 175 -2.56 9.21 4.38
C TYR A 175 -3.20 10.28 3.51
N MET A 176 -2.63 11.47 3.49
CA MET A 176 -3.05 12.58 2.64
C MET A 176 -1.85 13.02 1.81
N VAL A 177 -2.03 13.13 0.49
CA VAL A 177 -0.98 13.65 -0.40
C VAL A 177 -1.10 15.16 -0.55
N GLY A 178 0.01 15.81 -0.93
CA GLY A 178 0.11 17.26 -1.02
C GLY A 178 -0.86 17.91 -2.03
N ASP A 179 -0.94 19.24 -1.97
CA ASP A 179 -1.83 20.07 -2.80
C ASP A 179 -1.53 19.99 -4.31
N GLU A 180 -0.37 19.47 -4.69
CA GLU A 180 0.02 19.20 -6.07
C GLU A 180 -0.71 17.99 -6.69
N TYR A 181 -1.38 17.17 -5.87
CA TYR A 181 -2.10 15.99 -6.32
C TYR A 181 -3.60 16.25 -6.52
N GLU A 182 -4.13 15.68 -7.59
CA GLU A 182 -5.56 15.48 -7.81
C GLU A 182 -5.87 13.98 -7.70
N LEU A 183 -7.15 13.61 -7.53
CA LEU A 183 -7.56 12.20 -7.49
C LEU A 183 -7.05 11.38 -8.70
N ALA A 184 -6.92 12.00 -9.87
CA ALA A 184 -6.45 11.35 -11.09
C ALA A 184 -4.93 11.17 -11.16
N THR A 185 -4.16 11.85 -10.30
CA THR A 185 -2.69 11.87 -10.32
C THR A 185 -2.06 11.27 -9.07
N VAL A 186 -2.87 10.73 -8.16
CA VAL A 186 -2.40 10.04 -6.95
C VAL A 186 -1.42 8.90 -7.26
N PRO A 187 -0.47 8.61 -6.36
CA PRO A 187 0.46 7.50 -6.54
C PRO A 187 -0.25 6.14 -6.73
N ASP A 188 0.23 5.33 -7.68
CA ASP A 188 -0.25 3.95 -7.87
C ASP A 188 0.33 3.03 -6.79
N VAL A 189 -0.37 2.94 -5.66
CA VAL A 189 0.02 2.07 -4.53
C VAL A 189 -0.35 0.62 -4.83
N GLY A 190 -1.63 0.34 -5.05
CA GLY A 190 -2.16 -1.02 -5.13
C GLY A 190 -3.16 -1.26 -6.26
N GLY A 191 -3.26 -0.34 -7.23
CA GLY A 191 -4.32 -0.37 -8.24
C GLY A 191 -5.69 -0.53 -7.60
N ALA A 192 -6.45 -1.54 -8.06
CA ALA A 192 -7.80 -1.83 -7.56
C ALA A 192 -7.87 -2.30 -6.09
N LEU A 193 -6.73 -2.56 -5.41
CA LEU A 193 -6.73 -2.87 -3.98
C LEU A 193 -6.96 -1.63 -3.11
N THR A 194 -6.66 -0.43 -3.62
CA THR A 194 -6.60 0.81 -2.86
C THR A 194 -7.68 1.78 -3.31
N GLN A 195 -8.27 2.52 -2.37
CA GLN A 195 -9.28 3.53 -2.68
C GLN A 195 -8.87 4.92 -2.23
N TRP A 196 -8.47 5.73 -3.20
CA TRP A 196 -8.29 7.15 -3.01
C TRP A 196 -9.65 7.87 -3.03
N HIS A 197 -9.79 8.86 -2.17
CA HIS A 197 -10.97 9.71 -2.11
C HIS A 197 -10.58 11.11 -1.65
N ILE A 198 -11.51 12.05 -1.73
CA ILE A 198 -11.37 13.42 -1.22
C ILE A 198 -12.58 13.78 -0.37
N HIS A 199 -12.47 14.86 0.39
CA HIS A 199 -13.60 15.47 1.08
C HIS A 199 -13.81 16.91 0.63
N ASN A 200 -14.49 17.09 -0.51
CA ASN A 200 -14.84 18.43 -1.01
C ASN A 200 -16.16 18.96 -0.43
N ASN A 201 -16.73 18.25 0.56
CA ASN A 201 -18.04 18.51 1.15
C ASN A 201 -17.99 18.88 2.64
N LEU A 202 -16.81 18.89 3.26
CA LEU A 202 -16.64 19.24 4.67
C LEU A 202 -16.47 20.75 4.86
N CYS A 203 -17.03 21.24 5.96
CA CYS A 203 -16.92 22.62 6.40
C CYS A 203 -16.13 22.68 7.71
N PHE A 204 -15.10 23.53 7.73
CA PHE A 204 -14.14 23.67 8.81
C PHE A 204 -14.28 25.02 9.50
N ASP A 205 -14.06 25.10 10.82
CA ASP A 205 -14.21 26.36 11.56
C ASP A 205 -13.20 27.44 11.15
N GLN A 206 -12.01 27.06 10.73
CA GLN A 206 -10.89 27.95 10.41
C GLN A 206 -9.85 27.26 9.52
N ASP A 207 -8.87 28.02 9.02
CA ASP A 207 -7.77 27.48 8.21
C ASP A 207 -6.68 26.87 9.13
N PRO A 208 -6.45 25.54 9.07
CA PRO A 208 -5.44 24.89 9.90
C PRO A 208 -4.00 25.22 9.47
N TYR A 209 -3.73 25.65 8.24
CA TYR A 209 -2.39 26.07 7.82
C TYR A 209 -1.96 27.38 8.49
N VAL A 210 -2.92 28.17 8.95
CA VAL A 210 -2.69 29.40 9.72
C VAL A 210 -2.70 29.14 11.24
N THR A 211 -3.61 28.28 11.70
CA THR A 211 -3.92 28.12 13.13
C THR A 211 -3.33 26.87 13.76
N GLY A 212 -2.83 25.93 12.97
CA GLY A 212 -2.31 24.63 13.40
C GLY A 212 -3.39 23.60 13.78
N SER A 213 -4.68 23.96 13.71
CA SER A 213 -5.79 23.04 14.03
C SER A 213 -7.11 23.53 13.44
N THR A 214 -8.03 22.62 13.15
CA THR A 214 -9.41 22.97 12.77
C THR A 214 -10.37 21.86 13.19
N ARG A 215 -11.67 22.15 13.15
CA ARG A 215 -12.76 21.23 13.49
C ARG A 215 -13.80 21.23 12.40
N VAL A 216 -14.40 20.06 12.16
CA VAL A 216 -15.55 19.94 11.26
C VAL A 216 -16.77 20.57 11.94
N VAL A 217 -17.33 21.60 11.32
CA VAL A 217 -18.53 22.32 11.80
C VAL A 217 -19.76 22.10 10.95
N GLY A 218 -19.63 21.38 9.83
CA GLY A 218 -20.74 21.04 8.98
C GLY A 218 -20.35 20.20 7.77
N VAL A 219 -21.38 19.76 7.06
CA VAL A 219 -21.27 19.08 5.77
C VAL A 219 -22.18 19.81 4.79
N THR A 220 -21.72 19.98 3.56
CA THR A 220 -22.46 20.58 2.45
C THR A 220 -22.51 19.61 1.28
N SER A 221 -23.09 20.00 0.14
CA SER A 221 -22.95 19.23 -1.10
C SER A 221 -21.55 19.42 -1.68
N GLU A 222 -21.10 18.51 -2.56
CA GLU A 222 -19.75 18.54 -3.15
C GLU A 222 -19.37 19.91 -3.72
N ASN A 223 -20.31 20.53 -4.43
CA ASN A 223 -20.15 21.87 -5.02
C ASN A 223 -20.89 22.97 -4.22
N GLY A 224 -21.45 22.63 -3.07
CA GLY A 224 -22.19 23.55 -2.21
C GLY A 224 -21.28 24.47 -1.40
N PRO A 225 -21.76 25.68 -1.03
CA PRO A 225 -21.07 26.53 -0.07
C PRO A 225 -21.25 26.02 1.36
N CYS A 226 -20.35 26.39 2.26
CA CYS A 226 -20.52 26.18 3.69
C CYS A 226 -21.46 27.25 4.27
N SER A 227 -22.51 26.83 4.97
CA SER A 227 -23.36 27.77 5.72
C SER A 227 -22.66 28.34 6.95
N PHE A 228 -21.73 27.56 7.53
CA PHE A 228 -20.85 27.94 8.62
C PHE A 228 -19.45 27.41 8.35
N GLY A 229 -18.43 28.18 8.70
CA GLY A 229 -17.03 27.82 8.46
C GLY A 229 -16.58 28.03 7.01
N ILE A 230 -15.48 27.38 6.64
CA ILE A 230 -14.79 27.48 5.36
C ILE A 230 -14.63 26.10 4.71
N LYS A 231 -14.46 26.08 3.39
CA LYS A 231 -13.98 24.90 2.66
C LYS A 231 -12.47 24.98 2.53
N LEU A 232 -11.79 23.87 2.78
CA LEU A 232 -10.36 23.73 2.49
C LEU A 232 -10.17 23.15 1.08
N ASN A 233 -8.97 23.31 0.53
CA ASN A 233 -8.55 22.53 -0.62
C ASN A 233 -8.53 21.05 -0.22
N PRO A 234 -9.25 20.15 -0.92
CA PRO A 234 -9.36 18.77 -0.46
C PRO A 234 -8.19 17.94 -0.99
N ASN A 235 -7.30 17.53 -0.10
CA ASN A 235 -6.20 16.61 -0.42
C ASN A 235 -6.72 15.18 -0.68
N PRO A 236 -6.29 14.51 -1.76
CA PRO A 236 -6.54 13.09 -1.95
C PRO A 236 -6.00 12.26 -0.78
N MET A 237 -6.79 11.28 -0.34
CA MET A 237 -6.47 10.50 0.84
C MET A 237 -6.72 9.01 0.66
N LEU A 238 -5.89 8.21 1.33
CA LEU A 238 -5.93 6.75 1.33
C LEU A 238 -5.95 6.24 2.77
N HIS A 239 -7.01 5.51 3.11
CA HIS A 239 -7.10 4.83 4.39
C HIS A 239 -6.26 3.54 4.37
N VAL A 240 -5.57 3.25 5.47
CA VAL A 240 -4.83 2.00 5.69
C VAL A 240 -5.18 1.44 7.07
N TRP A 241 -5.96 0.38 7.10
CA TRP A 241 -6.54 -0.16 8.33
C TRP A 241 -5.57 -1.07 9.09
N LEU A 242 -5.38 -0.74 10.38
CA LEU A 242 -4.55 -1.52 11.30
C LEU A 242 -5.27 -2.77 11.81
N VAL A 243 -6.60 -2.74 11.81
CA VAL A 243 -7.48 -3.85 12.21
C VAL A 243 -8.21 -4.41 10.98
N PRO A 244 -8.68 -5.67 11.03
CA PRO A 244 -9.51 -6.21 9.97
C PRO A 244 -10.70 -5.31 9.65
N GLN A 245 -10.87 -5.03 8.36
CA GLN A 245 -12.03 -4.32 7.83
C GLN A 245 -12.80 -5.15 6.84
N LYS A 246 -14.13 -5.06 6.93
CA LYS A 246 -15.04 -5.85 6.11
C LYS A 246 -14.79 -5.67 4.60
N CYS A 247 -14.48 -4.44 4.21
CA CYS A 247 -14.27 -4.04 2.82
C CYS A 247 -12.80 -4.11 2.37
N GLY A 248 -11.93 -4.64 3.21
CA GLY A 248 -10.49 -4.73 2.96
C GLY A 248 -9.67 -3.63 3.65
N PRO A 249 -8.34 -3.80 3.67
CA PRO A 249 -7.43 -2.98 4.47
C PRO A 249 -7.19 -1.56 3.91
N PHE A 250 -7.72 -1.25 2.73
CA PHE A 250 -7.60 0.07 2.08
C PHE A 250 -8.95 0.70 1.72
N ALA A 251 -10.05 0.15 2.25
CA ALA A 251 -11.36 0.73 2.03
C ALA A 251 -11.46 2.12 2.68
N ALA A 252 -12.13 3.04 2.00
CA ALA A 252 -12.56 4.29 2.63
C ALA A 252 -13.57 4.00 3.77
N LEU A 253 -13.87 5.01 4.59
CA LEU A 253 -14.97 4.92 5.55
C LEU A 253 -16.31 4.73 4.83
N GLU A 254 -17.34 4.30 5.56
CA GLU A 254 -18.71 4.22 5.05
C GLU A 254 -19.52 5.51 5.39
N GLY A 255 -20.61 5.73 4.66
CA GLY A 255 -21.55 6.81 4.94
C GLY A 255 -20.98 8.20 4.68
N VAL A 256 -21.25 9.15 5.58
CA VAL A 256 -20.82 10.56 5.43
C VAL A 256 -19.30 10.71 5.39
N GLY A 257 -18.57 9.77 6.02
CA GLY A 257 -17.11 9.74 6.02
C GLY A 257 -16.48 9.14 4.76
N ALA A 258 -17.28 8.62 3.81
CA ALA A 258 -16.73 7.91 2.65
C ALA A 258 -16.02 8.81 1.62
N GLY A 259 -16.20 10.13 1.70
CA GLY A 259 -15.63 11.10 0.76
C GLY A 259 -16.14 10.91 -0.66
N GLN A 260 -15.47 11.49 -1.66
CA GLN A 260 -15.73 11.37 -3.09
C GLN A 260 -14.60 10.60 -3.75
N VAL A 261 -14.91 9.62 -4.60
CA VAL A 261 -13.94 8.84 -5.38
C VAL A 261 -13.84 9.39 -6.81
N ILE A 262 -12.93 8.85 -7.63
CA ILE A 262 -12.85 9.20 -9.05
C ILE A 262 -14.21 8.97 -9.72
N ALA A 263 -14.61 9.90 -10.59
CA ALA A 263 -15.90 9.81 -11.28
C ALA A 263 -16.00 8.50 -12.09
N GLY A 264 -17.01 7.69 -11.77
CA GLY A 264 -17.23 6.38 -12.40
C GLY A 264 -16.56 5.20 -11.69
N GLU A 265 -15.75 5.44 -10.65
CA GLU A 265 -15.20 4.39 -9.81
C GLU A 265 -16.26 3.86 -8.82
N SER A 266 -16.21 2.57 -8.54
CA SER A 266 -17.06 1.94 -7.53
C SER A 266 -16.35 1.90 -6.17
N ARG A 267 -17.11 2.07 -5.08
CA ARG A 267 -16.53 2.05 -3.73
C ARG A 267 -16.13 0.64 -3.33
N LEU A 268 -15.01 0.50 -2.63
CA LEU A 268 -14.56 -0.80 -2.12
C LEU A 268 -15.47 -1.41 -1.03
N CYS A 269 -16.51 -0.70 -0.58
CA CYS A 269 -17.56 -1.27 0.29
C CYS A 269 -18.89 -1.53 -0.46
N ASP A 270 -18.90 -1.50 -1.79
CA ASP A 270 -20.09 -1.83 -2.56
C ASP A 270 -20.42 -3.33 -2.55
N ALA A 271 -21.54 -3.74 -3.13
CA ALA A 271 -21.99 -5.14 -3.14
C ALA A 271 -20.99 -6.11 -3.81
N VAL A 272 -20.00 -5.61 -4.57
CA VAL A 272 -18.95 -6.43 -5.20
C VAL A 272 -17.86 -6.79 -4.19
N HIS A 273 -17.66 -5.96 -3.17
CA HIS A 273 -16.60 -6.08 -2.16
C HIS A 273 -17.11 -6.30 -0.73
N SER A 274 -18.42 -6.15 -0.51
CA SER A 274 -19.11 -6.50 0.74
C SER A 274 -19.32 -8.01 0.81
N HIS A 275 -18.43 -8.72 1.47
CA HIS A 275 -18.67 -10.12 1.82
C HIS A 275 -19.48 -10.20 3.11
N GLY A 276 -20.49 -11.08 3.11
CA GLY A 276 -21.39 -11.35 4.24
C GLY A 276 -20.70 -11.98 5.44
#